data_AF-A0A0F2Q4J7-F1
#
_entry.id   AF-A0A0F2Q4J7-F1
#
_cell.length_a   1.000
_cell.length_b   1.000
_cell.length_c   1.000
_cell.angle_alpha   90.00
_cell.angle_beta   90.00
_cell.angle_gamma   90.00
#
_symmetry.space_group_name_H-M   'P 1'
#
loop_
_entity.id
_entity.type
_entity.pdbx_description
1 polymer ?
#
loop_
_entity_poly.entity_id
_entity_poly.type
_entity_poly.pdbx_seq_one_letter_code
_entity_poly.pdbx_strand_id
1 'polypeptide(L)'
;MKWVINSVGDPWRDWGIITLYKMLSLPSFQRYFTSKPELTANLLKIQIKPDVTAETINKEMYEYLKQMLNNIVLKDFSMKVLNLERKKNSNGFFDARYTVPLAKEENSSVFEATKKRPTGNLARVELRRNYVGITPDWEKAVQELTGLVEGFTGQFFEKTGLREITYCPVCSLPYRKKNGVAMRQNKNPSYNQHHNNKVRGHANSVETMDMCPLCNFLNSLAAYSSNLPYVIGESTNLLLPEVTNLIVLEKVYNKFSKLIDMDTANLYSYQTNIPELKHRTLFPTVITLYFAIQYKYSAVIGKFEEDTDWDEIEKPYLHRWHVIRYNKGQNVIFNVFSMVDVHHRLFDLVKEFPYGKDYGRKGNLVQSFLPFWYSGDKRNIDFFAQGIVLQRWRLVAESLFQYYREGAKLTFNSISFLEEFIIKALGEVDQLLSKELLEDIKIIARSIGCIFQDDIGLFTNLNNAHNKDALRKVLSQTLFKMNRIQQTHKQELNLHVPEEARVENLLNNLNDTNFAVIKDTLIIFASLNALRSAKKKEVEN
;
A
#
# COMPACT_ATOMS: atom_id res chain seq x y z
N MET A 1 -5.92 -10.10 -38.16
CA MET A 1 -4.55 -9.99 -37.60
C MET A 1 -4.58 -10.37 -36.12
N LYS A 2 -3.50 -10.91 -35.53
CA LYS A 2 -3.44 -11.28 -34.11
C LYS A 2 -2.33 -10.51 -33.40
N TRP A 3 -2.66 -9.87 -32.28
CA TRP A 3 -1.66 -9.32 -31.35
C TRP A 3 -1.51 -10.27 -30.16
N VAL A 4 -0.27 -10.57 -29.79
CA VAL A 4 0.06 -11.37 -28.62
C VAL A 4 1.10 -10.61 -27.81
N ILE A 5 0.75 -10.24 -26.58
CA ILE A 5 1.59 -9.44 -25.69
C ILE A 5 1.80 -10.24 -24.41
N ASN A 6 3.04 -10.68 -24.18
CA ASN A 6 3.41 -11.45 -22.99
C ASN A 6 3.74 -10.53 -21.82
N SER A 7 3.44 -10.97 -20.60
CA SER A 7 4.12 -10.50 -19.38
C SER A 7 5.60 -10.84 -19.47
N VAL A 8 6.44 -9.97 -18.92
CA VAL A 8 7.90 -10.16 -18.90
C VAL A 8 8.48 -10.05 -17.49
N GLY A 9 7.61 -10.04 -16.47
CA GLY A 9 8.01 -9.89 -15.06
C GLY A 9 8.46 -8.47 -14.68
N ASP A 10 8.23 -7.47 -15.54
CA ASP A 10 8.36 -6.05 -15.18
C ASP A 10 7.00 -5.56 -14.67
N PRO A 11 6.82 -5.34 -13.35
CA PRO A 11 5.50 -5.01 -12.78
C PRO A 11 4.92 -3.71 -13.33
N TRP A 12 5.76 -2.77 -13.75
CA TRP A 12 5.32 -1.50 -14.33
C TRP A 12 4.75 -1.71 -15.73
N ARG A 13 5.46 -2.47 -16.56
CA ARG A 13 4.98 -2.83 -17.90
C ARG A 13 3.73 -3.70 -17.83
N ASP A 14 3.67 -4.64 -16.89
CA ASP A 14 2.53 -5.54 -16.73
C ASP A 14 1.28 -4.77 -16.26
N TRP A 15 1.44 -3.74 -15.42
CA TRP A 15 0.38 -2.77 -15.15
C TRP A 15 -0.13 -2.12 -16.45
N GLY A 16 0.80 -1.74 -17.33
CA GLY A 16 0.50 -1.24 -18.67
C GLY A 16 -0.27 -2.22 -19.56
N ILE A 17 -0.01 -3.54 -19.45
CA ILE A 17 -0.78 -4.58 -20.16
C ILE A 17 -2.22 -4.60 -19.67
N ILE A 18 -2.44 -4.51 -18.36
CA ILE A 18 -3.80 -4.48 -17.81
C ILE A 18 -4.52 -3.19 -18.22
N THR A 19 -3.84 -2.03 -18.20
CA THR A 19 -4.42 -0.78 -18.71
C THR A 19 -4.80 -0.91 -20.19
N LEU A 20 -3.95 -1.52 -21.02
CA LEU A 20 -4.24 -1.80 -22.42
C LEU A 20 -5.46 -2.71 -22.56
N TYR A 21 -5.50 -3.82 -21.83
CA TYR A 21 -6.64 -4.74 -21.82
C TYR A 21 -7.95 -4.02 -21.47
N LYS A 22 -7.94 -3.16 -20.45
CA LYS A 22 -9.11 -2.35 -20.06
C LYS A 22 -9.53 -1.37 -21.13
N MET A 23 -8.58 -0.66 -21.75
CA MET A 23 -8.84 0.24 -22.88
C MET A 23 -9.51 -0.51 -24.04
N LEU A 24 -8.96 -1.65 -24.45
CA LEU A 24 -9.48 -2.43 -25.58
C LEU A 24 -10.81 -3.14 -25.27
N SER A 25 -11.13 -3.31 -23.99
CA SER A 25 -12.40 -3.86 -23.53
C SER A 25 -13.53 -2.84 -23.56
N LEU A 26 -13.25 -1.54 -23.79
CA LEU A 26 -14.28 -0.51 -23.91
C LEU A 26 -15.16 -0.74 -25.15
N PRO A 27 -16.47 -0.43 -25.09
CA PRO A 27 -17.37 -0.59 -26.24
C PRO A 27 -16.89 0.11 -27.52
N SER A 28 -16.22 1.26 -27.40
CA SER A 28 -15.66 2.01 -28.54
C SER A 28 -14.58 1.24 -29.30
N PHE A 29 -13.82 0.37 -28.62
CA PHE A 29 -12.77 -0.44 -29.21
C PHE A 29 -13.25 -1.81 -29.68
N GLN A 30 -14.26 -2.40 -29.02
CA GLN A 30 -14.75 -3.75 -29.35
C GLN A 30 -15.18 -3.91 -30.81
N ARG A 31 -15.64 -2.84 -31.47
CA ARG A 31 -16.02 -2.86 -32.88
C ARG A 31 -14.88 -3.25 -33.83
N TYR A 32 -13.62 -3.10 -33.42
CA TYR A 32 -12.43 -3.41 -34.22
C TYR A 32 -11.96 -4.86 -34.12
N PHE A 33 -12.47 -5.61 -33.14
CA PHE A 33 -11.99 -6.96 -32.84
C PHE A 33 -13.01 -8.01 -33.26
N THR A 34 -12.52 -9.19 -33.67
CA THR A 34 -13.39 -10.33 -34.01
C THR A 34 -14.01 -10.96 -32.77
N SER A 35 -13.34 -10.83 -31.63
CA SER A 35 -13.78 -11.29 -30.31
C SER A 35 -13.31 -10.31 -29.24
N LYS A 36 -13.84 -10.42 -28.02
CA LYS A 36 -13.31 -9.67 -26.88
C LYS A 36 -11.82 -9.99 -26.68
N PRO A 37 -10.99 -9.01 -26.25
CA PRO A 37 -9.62 -9.29 -25.85
C PRO A 37 -9.59 -10.42 -24.80
N GLU A 38 -8.64 -11.33 -24.93
CA GLU A 38 -8.50 -12.49 -24.04
C GLU A 38 -7.27 -12.30 -23.16
N LEU A 39 -7.50 -12.27 -21.84
CA LEU A 39 -6.43 -12.24 -20.85
C LEU A 39 -6.22 -13.64 -20.27
N THR A 40 -4.97 -14.09 -20.23
CA THR A 40 -4.56 -15.34 -19.56
C THR A 40 -3.56 -14.99 -18.46
N ALA A 41 -3.11 -15.98 -17.68
CA ALA A 41 -2.12 -15.73 -16.63
C ALA A 41 -0.85 -15.01 -17.13
N ASN A 42 -0.41 -15.24 -18.37
CA ASN A 42 0.91 -14.79 -18.83
C ASN A 42 0.87 -13.85 -20.05
N LEU A 43 -0.29 -13.67 -20.69
CA LEU A 43 -0.38 -12.87 -21.92
C LEU A 43 -1.78 -12.31 -22.18
N LEU A 44 -1.81 -11.28 -23.01
CA LEU A 44 -2.98 -10.67 -23.64
C LEU A 44 -3.02 -11.05 -25.13
N LYS A 45 -4.14 -11.62 -25.59
CA LYS A 45 -4.41 -11.90 -27.00
C LYS A 45 -5.52 -11.00 -27.53
N ILE A 46 -5.31 -10.45 -28.72
CA ILE A 46 -6.30 -9.62 -29.41
C ILE A 46 -6.37 -10.09 -30.87
N GLN A 47 -7.58 -10.23 -31.40
CA GLN A 47 -7.79 -10.58 -32.79
C GLN A 47 -8.55 -9.45 -33.49
N ILE A 48 -7.87 -8.81 -34.44
CA ILE A 48 -8.37 -7.65 -35.19
C ILE A 48 -9.07 -8.13 -36.46
N LYS A 49 -10.23 -7.52 -36.75
CA LYS A 49 -11.00 -7.80 -37.96
C LYS A 49 -10.20 -7.48 -39.23
N PRO A 50 -10.40 -8.22 -40.33
CA PRO A 50 -9.59 -8.06 -41.54
C PRO A 50 -9.67 -6.67 -42.20
N ASP A 51 -10.79 -5.97 -42.03
CA ASP A 51 -11.12 -4.67 -42.63
C ASP A 51 -10.60 -3.47 -41.83
N VAL A 52 -10.08 -3.69 -40.62
CA VAL A 52 -9.61 -2.61 -39.74
C VAL A 52 -8.16 -2.23 -40.06
N THR A 53 -7.93 -0.93 -40.24
CA THR A 53 -6.60 -0.36 -40.50
C THR A 53 -5.97 0.20 -39.24
N ALA A 54 -4.65 0.44 -39.27
CA ALA A 54 -3.92 1.08 -38.18
C ALA A 54 -4.47 2.48 -37.88
N GLU A 55 -4.81 3.27 -38.90
CA GLU A 55 -5.31 4.64 -38.76
C GLU A 55 -6.60 4.72 -37.94
N THR A 56 -7.53 3.78 -38.16
CA THR A 56 -8.82 3.78 -37.45
C THR A 56 -8.64 3.50 -35.96
N ILE A 57 -7.72 2.59 -35.61
CA ILE A 57 -7.37 2.29 -34.22
C ILE A 57 -6.59 3.45 -33.58
N ASN A 58 -5.67 4.07 -34.33
CA ASN A 58 -4.82 5.16 -33.85
C ASN A 58 -5.64 6.33 -33.29
N LYS A 59 -6.71 6.73 -33.99
CA LYS A 59 -7.56 7.85 -33.55
C LYS A 59 -8.18 7.60 -32.17
N GLU A 60 -8.72 6.40 -31.93
CA GLU A 60 -9.36 6.07 -30.65
C GLU A 60 -8.32 5.91 -29.52
N MET A 61 -7.15 5.32 -29.82
CA MET A 61 -6.05 5.24 -28.85
C MET A 61 -5.51 6.62 -28.47
N TYR A 62 -5.40 7.53 -29.44
CA TYR A 62 -4.99 8.90 -29.22
C TYR A 62 -5.95 9.62 -28.27
N GLU A 63 -7.27 9.58 -28.54
CA GLU A 63 -8.25 10.24 -27.68
C GLU A 63 -8.31 9.63 -26.28
N TYR A 64 -8.16 8.31 -26.14
CA TYR A 64 -8.08 7.67 -24.83
C TYR A 64 -6.86 8.15 -24.03
N LEU A 65 -5.67 8.14 -24.64
CA LEU A 65 -4.44 8.59 -23.98
C LEU A 65 -4.46 10.10 -23.69
N LYS A 66 -5.07 10.90 -24.55
CA LYS A 66 -5.29 12.34 -24.30
C LYS A 66 -6.18 12.56 -23.08
N GLN A 67 -7.23 11.77 -22.90
CA GLN A 67 -8.04 11.81 -21.68
C GLN A 67 -7.21 11.41 -20.45
N MET A 68 -6.39 10.35 -20.54
CA MET A 68 -5.49 9.96 -19.45
C MET A 68 -4.52 11.09 -19.08
N LEU A 69 -3.86 11.71 -20.06
CA LEU A 69 -2.94 12.84 -19.85
C LEU A 69 -3.65 14.05 -19.24
N ASN A 70 -4.87 14.36 -19.69
CA ASN A 70 -5.68 15.42 -19.09
C ASN A 70 -6.01 15.14 -17.64
N ASN A 71 -6.31 13.89 -17.30
CA ASN A 71 -6.62 13.51 -15.93
C ASN A 71 -5.40 13.67 -14.98
N ILE A 72 -4.17 13.73 -15.49
CA ILE A 72 -2.98 14.02 -14.66
C ILE A 72 -3.01 15.44 -14.10
N VAL A 73 -3.61 16.40 -14.80
CA VAL A 73 -3.65 17.82 -14.40
C VAL A 73 -4.84 18.06 -13.47
N LEU A 74 -4.57 18.23 -12.18
CA LEU A 74 -5.57 18.45 -11.13
C LEU A 74 -5.75 19.92 -10.79
N LYS A 75 -6.93 20.28 -10.28
CA LYS A 75 -7.15 21.56 -9.57
C LYS A 75 -6.40 21.53 -8.23
N ASP A 76 -5.71 22.59 -7.81
CA ASP A 76 -5.23 22.66 -6.42
C ASP A 76 -6.40 22.91 -5.43
N PHE A 77 -6.08 23.01 -4.14
CA PHE A 77 -7.10 23.25 -3.11
C PHE A 77 -7.78 24.63 -3.28
N SER A 78 -7.05 25.65 -3.76
CA SER A 78 -7.59 27.00 -3.97
C SER A 78 -8.60 27.02 -5.11
N MET A 79 -8.25 26.41 -6.25
CA MET A 79 -9.13 26.24 -7.40
C MET A 79 -10.40 25.48 -7.03
N LYS A 80 -10.31 24.47 -6.15
CA LYS A 80 -11.48 23.73 -5.68
C LYS A 80 -12.43 24.57 -4.83
N VAL A 81 -11.89 25.28 -3.83
CA VAL A 81 -12.71 26.12 -2.93
C VAL A 81 -13.42 27.21 -3.73
N LEU A 82 -12.73 27.82 -4.69
CA LEU A 82 -13.25 28.92 -5.52
C LEU A 82 -14.01 28.42 -6.76
N ASN A 83 -14.19 27.11 -6.91
CA ASN A 83 -14.81 26.46 -8.07
C ASN A 83 -14.27 26.94 -9.43
N LEU A 84 -12.95 27.17 -9.51
CA LEU A 84 -12.27 27.59 -10.73
C LEU A 84 -12.08 26.40 -11.68
N GLU A 85 -12.18 26.67 -12.97
CA GLU A 85 -11.99 25.67 -14.02
C GLU A 85 -10.57 25.60 -14.56
N ARG A 86 -10.19 24.41 -15.03
CA ARG A 86 -8.91 24.19 -15.72
C ARG A 86 -9.03 24.70 -17.16
N LYS A 87 -8.01 25.41 -17.64
CA LYS A 87 -7.97 25.88 -19.03
C LYS A 87 -7.47 24.79 -19.98
N LYS A 88 -8.15 24.62 -21.12
CA LYS A 88 -7.68 23.76 -22.24
C LYS A 88 -7.05 24.59 -23.35
N ASN A 89 -6.06 24.01 -24.04
CA ASN A 89 -5.53 24.53 -25.29
C ASN A 89 -6.40 24.11 -26.49
N SER A 90 -6.05 24.62 -27.69
CA SER A 90 -6.76 24.32 -28.95
C SER A 90 -6.81 22.84 -29.30
N ASN A 91 -5.83 22.06 -28.86
CA ASN A 91 -5.75 20.62 -29.11
C ASN A 91 -6.54 19.80 -28.06
N GLY A 92 -7.21 20.48 -27.11
CA GLY A 92 -8.04 19.87 -26.08
C GLY A 92 -7.27 19.29 -24.89
N PHE A 93 -5.99 19.65 -24.71
CA PHE A 93 -5.21 19.32 -23.52
C PHE A 93 -5.32 20.42 -22.46
N PHE A 94 -5.35 20.05 -21.18
CA PHE A 94 -5.28 21.02 -20.08
C PHE A 94 -3.90 21.68 -20.01
N ASP A 95 -3.85 22.98 -19.70
CA ASP A 95 -2.59 23.68 -19.48
C ASP A 95 -2.01 23.35 -18.10
N ALA A 96 -0.93 22.56 -18.07
CA ALA A 96 -0.23 22.13 -16.86
C ALA A 96 0.55 23.26 -16.14
N ARG A 97 0.56 24.49 -16.69
CA ARG A 97 1.12 25.69 -16.07
C ARG A 97 0.04 26.72 -15.71
N TYR A 98 -1.24 26.38 -15.86
CA TYR A 98 -2.33 27.33 -15.64
C TYR A 98 -2.37 27.84 -14.19
N THR A 99 -2.44 29.17 -14.06
CA THR A 99 -2.54 29.89 -12.78
C THR A 99 -3.54 31.03 -12.87
N VAL A 100 -4.20 31.32 -11.75
CA VAL A 100 -5.15 32.43 -11.59
C VAL A 100 -4.70 33.26 -10.38
N PRO A 101 -4.48 34.58 -10.53
CA PRO A 101 -4.20 35.45 -9.39
C PRO A 101 -5.44 35.60 -8.50
N LEU A 102 -5.23 35.59 -7.19
CA LEU A 102 -6.28 35.68 -6.18
C LEU A 102 -6.30 37.05 -5.50
N ALA A 103 -7.49 37.62 -5.37
CA ALA A 103 -7.76 38.78 -4.54
C ALA A 103 -7.65 38.45 -3.04
N LYS A 104 -7.65 39.49 -2.19
CA LYS A 104 -7.49 39.32 -0.73
C LYS A 104 -8.67 38.58 -0.10
N GLU A 105 -9.87 38.84 -0.62
CA GLU A 105 -11.13 38.22 -0.20
C GLU A 105 -11.12 36.73 -0.53
N GLU A 106 -10.70 36.36 -1.74
CA GLU A 106 -10.59 34.96 -2.18
C GLU A 106 -9.56 34.19 -1.35
N ASN A 107 -8.41 34.80 -1.04
CA ASN A 107 -7.42 34.21 -0.14
C ASN A 107 -8.00 33.96 1.26
N SER A 108 -8.84 34.88 1.76
CA SER A 108 -9.52 34.72 3.04
C SER A 108 -10.49 33.53 3.01
N SER A 109 -11.32 33.42 1.96
CA SER A 109 -12.24 32.28 1.78
C SER A 109 -11.52 30.93 1.70
N VAL A 110 -10.40 30.86 0.97
CA VAL A 110 -9.58 29.64 0.89
C VAL A 110 -9.00 29.26 2.27
N PHE A 111 -8.50 30.24 3.01
CA PHE A 111 -7.96 30.00 4.35
C PHE A 111 -9.06 29.56 5.34
N GLU A 112 -10.24 30.15 5.28
CA GLU A 112 -11.38 29.76 6.12
C GLU A 112 -11.78 28.31 5.90
N ALA A 113 -11.88 27.88 4.63
CA ALA A 113 -12.28 26.53 4.24
C ALA A 113 -11.22 25.46 4.50
N THR A 114 -9.93 25.77 4.32
CA THR A 114 -8.86 24.74 4.30
C THR A 114 -7.85 24.85 5.44
N LYS A 115 -7.83 26.00 6.14
CA LYS A 115 -6.78 26.41 7.09
C LYS A 115 -5.38 26.47 6.47
N LYS A 116 -5.29 26.61 5.14
CA LYS A 116 -4.04 26.74 4.38
C LYS A 116 -4.07 28.05 3.59
N ARG A 117 -2.91 28.70 3.45
CA ARG A 117 -2.76 29.87 2.59
C ARG A 117 -2.25 29.45 1.21
N PRO A 118 -2.83 29.97 0.11
CA PRO A 118 -2.29 29.79 -1.23
C PRO A 118 -0.84 30.30 -1.32
N THR A 119 0.01 29.59 -2.06
CA THR A 119 1.39 30.05 -2.27
C THR A 119 1.41 31.20 -3.27
N GLY A 120 1.92 32.36 -2.86
CA GLY A 120 2.08 33.52 -3.75
C GLY A 120 0.77 34.17 -4.21
N ASN A 121 -0.34 33.97 -3.49
CA ASN A 121 -1.67 34.47 -3.86
C ASN A 121 -2.14 33.97 -5.23
N LEU A 122 -1.79 32.74 -5.60
CA LEU A 122 -2.21 32.10 -6.84
C LEU A 122 -3.03 30.85 -6.54
N ALA A 123 -4.09 30.64 -7.31
CA ALA A 123 -4.69 29.32 -7.52
C ALA A 123 -4.06 28.71 -8.77
N ARG A 124 -3.65 27.43 -8.71
CA ARG A 124 -2.94 26.79 -9.81
C ARG A 124 -3.39 25.35 -10.03
N VAL A 125 -3.05 24.83 -11.20
CA VAL A 125 -3.09 23.38 -11.41
C VAL A 125 -1.89 22.70 -10.78
N GLU A 126 -2.04 21.43 -10.42
CA GLU A 126 -0.95 20.56 -9.99
C GLU A 126 -0.99 19.23 -10.75
N LEU A 127 0.16 18.60 -10.96
CA LEU A 127 0.19 17.24 -11.50
C LEU A 127 -0.10 16.23 -10.39
N ARG A 128 -0.84 15.17 -10.74
CA ARG A 128 -1.06 13.99 -9.90
C ARG A 128 0.23 13.51 -9.27
N ARG A 129 0.12 13.07 -8.02
CA ARG A 129 1.29 12.67 -7.22
C ARG A 129 1.83 11.32 -7.66
N ASN A 130 1.00 10.37 -8.11
CA ASN A 130 1.39 9.08 -8.69
C ASN A 130 1.86 9.13 -10.15
N TYR A 131 1.77 10.26 -10.84
CA TYR A 131 2.48 10.47 -12.11
C TYR A 131 3.96 10.74 -11.81
N VAL A 132 4.88 9.88 -12.26
CA VAL A 132 6.32 10.00 -11.96
C VAL A 132 7.02 10.94 -12.93
N GLY A 133 6.49 12.16 -13.07
CA GLY A 133 7.03 13.21 -13.94
C GLY A 133 6.68 14.62 -13.44
N ILE A 134 7.36 15.61 -14.02
CA ILE A 134 7.13 17.04 -13.81
C ILE A 134 6.45 17.68 -15.02
N THR A 135 6.12 18.97 -14.95
CA THR A 135 5.41 19.70 -16.03
C THR A 135 6.10 19.56 -17.39
N PRO A 136 7.43 19.74 -17.53
CA PRO A 136 8.13 19.47 -18.79
C PRO A 136 7.96 18.04 -19.33
N ASP A 137 7.91 17.02 -18.47
CA ASP A 137 7.68 15.64 -18.90
C ASP A 137 6.26 15.47 -19.45
N TRP A 138 5.28 16.10 -18.82
CA TRP A 138 3.90 16.09 -19.29
C TRP A 138 3.75 16.82 -20.63
N GLU A 139 4.38 17.98 -20.80
CA GLU A 139 4.40 18.74 -22.06
C GLU A 139 5.03 17.91 -23.18
N LYS A 140 6.13 17.24 -22.88
CA LYS A 140 6.80 16.32 -23.79
C LYS A 140 5.91 15.12 -24.15
N ALA A 141 5.21 14.54 -23.17
CA ALA A 141 4.27 13.44 -23.40
C ALA A 141 3.12 13.84 -24.34
N VAL A 142 2.63 15.09 -24.26
CA VAL A 142 1.63 15.64 -25.19
C VAL A 142 2.20 15.74 -26.61
N GLN A 143 3.44 16.21 -26.76
CA GLN A 143 4.09 16.36 -28.08
C GLN A 143 4.36 15.00 -28.74
N GLU A 144 4.76 14.00 -27.95
CA GLU A 144 5.11 12.65 -28.44
C GLU A 144 3.90 11.74 -28.65
N LEU A 145 2.69 12.19 -28.31
CA LEU A 145 1.51 11.32 -28.22
C LEU A 145 1.15 10.64 -29.55
N THR A 146 1.20 11.37 -30.66
CA THR A 146 0.90 10.82 -31.99
C THR A 146 1.89 9.72 -32.36
N GLY A 147 3.20 9.99 -32.22
CA GLY A 147 4.25 9.02 -32.51
C GLY A 147 4.22 7.79 -31.58
N LEU A 148 3.79 7.96 -30.33
CA LEU A 148 3.57 6.87 -29.38
C LEU A 148 2.52 5.86 -29.91
N VAL A 149 1.39 6.37 -30.40
CA VAL A 149 0.28 5.55 -30.91
C VAL A 149 0.65 4.91 -32.25
N GLU A 150 1.17 5.70 -33.19
CA GLU A 150 1.56 5.21 -34.52
C GLU A 150 2.69 4.18 -34.44
N GLY A 151 3.67 4.39 -33.56
CA GLY A 151 4.74 3.42 -33.33
C GLY A 151 4.21 2.09 -32.80
N PHE A 152 3.25 2.13 -31.86
CA PHE A 152 2.64 0.92 -31.29
C PHE A 152 1.87 0.12 -32.34
N THR A 153 0.96 0.74 -33.09
CA THR A 153 0.18 0.01 -34.11
C THR A 153 1.07 -0.40 -35.30
N GLY A 154 2.00 0.45 -35.72
CA GLY A 154 2.96 0.16 -36.77
C GLY A 154 3.76 -1.13 -36.51
N GLN A 155 4.12 -1.41 -35.25
CA GLN A 155 4.84 -2.63 -34.88
C GLN A 155 4.07 -3.92 -35.24
N PHE A 156 2.73 -3.88 -35.27
CA PHE A 156 1.92 -5.05 -35.61
C PHE A 156 1.40 -5.04 -37.06
N PHE A 157 1.21 -3.85 -37.65
CA PHE A 157 0.67 -3.71 -39.00
C PHE A 157 1.72 -3.75 -40.11
N GLU A 158 3.00 -3.50 -39.82
CA GLU A 158 4.07 -3.60 -40.82
C GLU A 158 4.36 -5.06 -41.22
N LYS A 159 4.36 -5.36 -42.54
CA LYS A 159 4.72 -6.68 -43.07
C LYS A 159 6.21 -6.98 -42.88
N THR A 160 6.50 -8.24 -42.53
CA THR A 160 7.82 -8.82 -42.29
C THR A 160 8.73 -8.73 -43.52
N GLY A 161 9.57 -7.71 -43.54
CA GLY A 161 10.65 -7.48 -44.51
C GLY A 161 11.67 -6.47 -43.96
N LEU A 162 11.95 -6.58 -42.65
CA LEU A 162 12.67 -5.57 -41.89
C LEU A 162 14.17 -5.61 -42.20
N ARG A 163 14.69 -4.62 -42.93
CA ARG A 163 16.12 -4.27 -42.86
C ARG A 163 16.37 -3.56 -41.51
N GLU A 164 17.54 -3.77 -40.92
CA GLU A 164 17.95 -3.14 -39.63
C GLU A 164 17.08 -3.52 -38.41
N ILE A 165 16.88 -4.83 -38.19
CA ILE A 165 16.22 -5.34 -36.98
C ILE A 165 17.17 -5.23 -35.78
N THR A 166 16.62 -4.83 -34.64
CA THR A 166 17.24 -5.00 -33.33
C THR A 166 16.22 -5.64 -32.36
N TYR A 167 16.65 -6.05 -31.17
CA TYR A 167 15.82 -6.72 -30.18
C TYR A 167 15.59 -5.81 -28.97
N CYS A 168 14.36 -5.75 -28.49
CA CYS A 168 14.02 -4.95 -27.31
C CYS A 168 14.67 -5.54 -26.05
N PRO A 169 15.44 -4.77 -25.26
CA PRO A 169 16.04 -5.29 -24.02
C PRO A 169 15.01 -5.63 -22.94
N VAL A 170 13.78 -5.13 -23.06
CA VAL A 170 12.69 -5.33 -22.08
C VAL A 170 11.87 -6.58 -22.38
N CYS A 171 11.54 -6.82 -23.65
CA CYS A 171 10.62 -7.91 -24.04
C CYS A 171 11.20 -8.89 -25.05
N SER A 172 12.44 -8.68 -25.50
CA SER A 172 13.13 -9.48 -26.51
C SER A 172 12.42 -9.58 -27.86
N LEU A 173 11.38 -8.78 -28.11
CA LEU A 173 10.72 -8.75 -29.41
C LEU A 173 11.56 -7.96 -30.43
N PRO A 174 11.61 -8.42 -31.70
CA PRO A 174 12.28 -7.70 -32.77
C PRO A 174 11.53 -6.40 -33.10
N TYR A 175 12.27 -5.34 -33.42
CA TYR A 175 11.73 -4.08 -33.93
C TYR A 175 12.73 -3.39 -34.86
N ARG A 176 12.26 -2.44 -35.69
CA ARG A 176 13.13 -1.62 -36.55
C ARG A 176 13.98 -0.69 -35.70
N LYS A 177 15.30 -0.69 -35.87
CA LYS A 177 16.22 0.14 -35.07
C LYS A 177 15.83 1.63 -35.04
N LYS A 178 15.40 2.20 -36.18
CA LYS A 178 14.93 3.60 -36.27
C LYS A 178 13.69 3.94 -35.43
N ASN A 179 12.91 2.94 -35.04
CA ASN A 179 11.72 3.08 -34.19
C ASN A 179 12.04 2.89 -32.70
N GLY A 180 13.31 2.74 -32.35
CA GLY A 180 13.75 2.66 -30.96
C GLY A 180 13.44 3.92 -30.19
N VAL A 181 13.01 3.74 -28.94
CA VAL A 181 12.70 4.85 -28.04
C VAL A 181 13.55 4.72 -26.79
N ALA A 182 14.25 5.79 -26.42
CA ALA A 182 15.10 5.81 -25.24
C ALA A 182 14.34 5.41 -23.97
N MET A 183 14.90 4.49 -23.20
CA MET A 183 14.39 4.07 -21.90
C MET A 183 14.59 5.19 -20.86
N ARG A 184 13.50 5.85 -20.45
CA ARG A 184 13.51 6.98 -19.51
C ARG A 184 12.72 6.70 -18.24
N GLN A 185 13.18 7.26 -17.11
CA GLN A 185 12.58 7.07 -15.79
C GLN A 185 11.16 7.65 -15.66
N ASN A 186 10.86 8.72 -16.40
CA ASN A 186 9.51 9.30 -16.44
C ASN A 186 8.49 8.38 -17.14
N LYS A 187 8.94 7.37 -17.88
CA LYS A 187 8.10 6.33 -18.49
C LYS A 187 8.04 5.07 -17.65
N ASN A 188 9.16 4.65 -17.06
CA ASN A 188 9.23 3.53 -16.13
C ASN A 188 10.32 3.83 -15.07
N PRO A 189 9.96 3.98 -13.79
CA PRO A 189 10.90 4.34 -12.73
C PRO A 189 12.07 3.37 -12.55
N SER A 190 11.91 2.12 -12.98
CA SER A 190 12.94 1.08 -12.88
C SER A 190 14.04 1.20 -13.95
N TYR A 191 13.89 2.09 -14.94
CA TYR A 191 14.91 2.30 -15.95
C TYR A 191 16.07 3.10 -15.39
N ASN A 192 17.29 2.63 -15.63
CA ASN A 192 18.50 3.28 -15.14
C ASN A 192 18.69 4.64 -15.82
N GLN A 193 18.75 5.71 -15.01
CA GLN A 193 19.51 6.89 -15.41
C GLN A 193 20.67 7.17 -14.45
N HIS A 194 20.55 6.86 -13.16
CA HIS A 194 21.68 6.86 -12.23
C HIS A 194 21.40 5.83 -11.12
N HIS A 195 22.31 4.86 -10.94
CA HIS A 195 22.79 4.29 -9.67
C HIS A 195 23.47 2.91 -9.92
N ASN A 196 24.78 2.88 -9.70
CA ASN A 196 25.63 1.72 -9.38
C ASN A 196 26.00 0.62 -10.39
N ASN A 197 25.57 0.64 -11.65
CA ASN A 197 26.26 -0.09 -12.73
C ASN A 197 26.40 0.79 -13.98
N LYS A 198 27.46 1.60 -14.01
CA LYS A 198 27.80 2.44 -15.17
C LYS A 198 28.54 1.59 -16.19
N VAL A 199 27.90 1.18 -17.28
CA VAL A 199 28.65 0.87 -18.51
C VAL A 199 28.95 2.22 -19.16
N ARG A 200 30.16 2.75 -18.93
CA ARG A 200 30.61 3.98 -19.60
C ARG A 200 30.92 3.63 -21.06
N GLY A 201 30.23 4.26 -22.01
CA GLY A 201 30.62 4.19 -23.42
C GLY A 201 31.97 4.88 -23.67
N HIS A 202 32.53 4.67 -24.86
CA HIS A 202 33.85 5.15 -25.27
C HIS A 202 34.03 6.69 -25.17
N ALA A 203 32.93 7.44 -25.07
CA ALA A 203 32.91 8.91 -25.04
C ALA A 203 32.37 9.53 -23.72
N ASN A 204 32.35 8.80 -22.59
CA ASN A 204 31.83 9.30 -21.29
C ASN A 204 30.34 9.75 -21.28
N SER A 205 29.54 9.44 -22.31
CA SER A 205 28.09 9.67 -22.31
C SER A 205 27.35 8.55 -21.56
N VAL A 206 26.21 8.88 -20.96
CA VAL A 206 25.25 7.89 -20.44
C VAL A 206 24.53 7.30 -21.65
N GLU A 207 24.90 6.09 -22.06
CA GLU A 207 24.14 5.39 -23.11
C GLU A 207 22.79 4.93 -22.53
N THR A 208 21.72 5.62 -22.93
CA THR A 208 20.36 5.14 -22.71
C THR A 208 20.06 4.07 -23.74
N MET A 209 19.76 2.85 -23.28
CA MET A 209 19.26 1.80 -24.18
C MET A 209 17.90 2.20 -24.78
N ASP A 210 17.61 1.71 -25.98
CA ASP A 210 16.34 1.89 -26.65
C ASP A 210 15.41 0.68 -26.44
N MET A 211 14.15 0.94 -26.16
CA MET A 211 13.07 -0.05 -26.12
C MET A 211 12.22 -0.01 -27.39
N CYS A 212 11.53 -1.10 -27.70
CA CYS A 212 10.59 -1.15 -28.82
C CYS A 212 9.33 -0.29 -28.57
N PRO A 213 8.60 0.09 -29.63
CA PRO A 213 7.36 0.87 -29.52
C PRO A 213 6.30 0.24 -28.61
N LEU A 214 6.14 -1.10 -28.61
CA LEU A 214 5.24 -1.81 -27.72
C LEU A 214 5.56 -1.55 -26.25
N CYS A 215 6.83 -1.68 -25.85
CA CYS A 215 7.22 -1.40 -24.47
C CYS A 215 7.04 0.09 -24.12
N ASN A 216 7.39 1.00 -25.04
CA ASN A 216 7.16 2.43 -24.83
C ASN A 216 5.67 2.76 -24.58
N PHE A 217 4.78 2.13 -25.34
CA PHE A 217 3.33 2.28 -25.20
C PHE A 217 2.83 1.75 -23.86
N LEU A 218 3.19 0.52 -23.49
CA LEU A 218 2.77 -0.09 -22.22
C LEU A 218 3.29 0.68 -20.99
N ASN A 219 4.56 1.10 -21.02
CA ASN A 219 5.12 1.92 -19.94
C ASN A 219 4.44 3.30 -19.85
N SER A 220 4.11 3.91 -20.98
CA SER A 220 3.37 5.18 -21.00
C SER A 220 1.95 5.02 -20.43
N LEU A 221 1.25 3.93 -20.76
CA LEU A 221 -0.05 3.61 -20.16
C LEU A 221 0.05 3.50 -18.64
N ALA A 222 1.05 2.78 -18.11
CA ALA A 222 1.27 2.67 -16.68
C ALA A 222 1.61 4.03 -16.02
N ALA A 223 2.43 4.86 -16.68
CA ALA A 223 2.76 6.19 -16.18
C ALA A 223 1.56 7.14 -16.11
N TYR A 224 0.60 7.01 -17.03
CA TYR A 224 -0.60 7.87 -17.06
C TYR A 224 -1.76 7.33 -16.23
N SER A 225 -1.65 6.11 -15.71
CA SER A 225 -2.69 5.47 -14.90
C SER A 225 -2.94 6.21 -13.59
N SER A 226 -4.22 6.44 -13.29
CA SER A 226 -4.66 7.11 -12.06
C SER A 226 -4.72 6.21 -10.83
N ASN A 227 -4.74 4.90 -11.05
CA ASN A 227 -5.10 3.89 -10.08
C ASN A 227 -3.89 3.22 -9.43
N LEU A 228 -2.70 3.82 -9.49
CA LEU A 228 -1.57 3.38 -8.67
C LEU A 228 -1.66 4.01 -7.27
N PRO A 229 -1.67 3.20 -6.19
CA PRO A 229 -1.74 3.72 -4.84
C PRO A 229 -0.46 4.44 -4.44
N TYR A 230 -0.60 5.56 -3.72
CA TYR A 230 0.53 6.33 -3.24
C TYR A 230 0.28 6.94 -1.86
N VAL A 231 1.38 7.28 -1.18
CA VAL A 231 1.35 8.03 0.07
C VAL A 231 2.54 8.99 0.17
N ILE A 232 2.27 10.21 0.63
CA ILE A 232 3.27 11.25 0.86
C ILE A 232 3.63 11.28 2.34
N GLY A 233 4.88 10.92 2.63
CA GLY A 233 5.56 11.13 3.90
C GLY A 233 6.66 12.18 3.72
N GLU A 234 7.91 11.82 4.03
CA GLU A 234 9.09 12.61 3.67
C GLU A 234 9.35 12.65 2.15
N SER A 235 8.90 11.60 1.46
CA SER A 235 8.85 11.53 0.00
C SER A 235 7.53 10.92 -0.47
N THR A 236 7.27 10.99 -1.78
CA THR A 236 6.17 10.25 -2.39
C THR A 236 6.57 8.79 -2.47
N ASN A 237 5.80 7.92 -1.84
CA ASN A 237 5.93 6.46 -1.95
C ASN A 237 4.81 5.97 -2.86
N LEU A 238 5.17 5.49 -4.04
CA LEU A 238 4.27 4.82 -4.98
C LEU A 238 4.38 3.31 -4.73
N LEU A 239 3.25 2.65 -4.52
CA LEU A 239 3.20 1.22 -4.21
C LEU A 239 2.72 0.45 -5.44
N LEU A 240 3.59 -0.39 -5.99
CA LEU A 240 3.33 -1.17 -7.18
C LEU A 240 3.35 -2.66 -6.82
N PRO A 241 2.23 -3.39 -7.00
CA PRO A 241 2.20 -4.81 -6.70
C PRO A 241 2.97 -5.59 -7.78
N GLU A 242 3.78 -6.57 -7.36
CA GLU A 242 4.37 -7.58 -8.25
C GLU A 242 3.46 -8.81 -8.24
N VAL A 243 2.75 -9.02 -9.36
CA VAL A 243 1.83 -10.13 -9.55
C VAL A 243 2.15 -10.78 -10.89
N THR A 244 2.64 -12.01 -10.86
CA THR A 244 3.08 -12.74 -12.07
C THR A 244 1.93 -13.32 -12.89
N ASN A 245 0.72 -13.32 -12.35
CA ASN A 245 -0.50 -13.76 -13.03
C ASN A 245 -1.35 -12.54 -13.42
N LEU A 246 -1.48 -12.27 -14.72
CA LEU A 246 -2.22 -11.11 -15.23
C LEU A 246 -3.72 -11.13 -14.89
N ILE A 247 -4.35 -12.30 -14.73
CA ILE A 247 -5.76 -12.39 -14.29
C ILE A 247 -5.88 -11.86 -12.86
N VAL A 248 -4.96 -12.29 -11.99
CA VAL A 248 -4.90 -11.79 -10.61
C VAL A 248 -4.54 -10.30 -10.57
N LEU A 249 -3.61 -9.85 -11.41
CA LEU A 249 -3.25 -8.43 -11.52
C LEU A 249 -4.44 -7.58 -11.99
N GLU A 250 -5.28 -8.11 -12.89
CA GLU A 250 -6.53 -7.46 -13.29
C GLU A 250 -7.49 -7.28 -12.11
N LYS A 251 -7.64 -8.31 -11.25
CA LYS A 251 -8.43 -8.21 -10.01
C LYS A 251 -7.91 -7.09 -9.12
N VAL A 252 -6.59 -7.04 -8.86
CA VAL A 252 -5.97 -5.95 -8.07
C VAL A 252 -6.21 -4.58 -8.72
N TYR A 253 -6.01 -4.47 -10.04
CA TYR A 253 -6.24 -3.25 -10.80
C TYR A 253 -7.68 -2.74 -10.66
N ASN A 254 -8.68 -3.63 -10.70
CA ASN A 254 -10.10 -3.30 -10.53
C ASN A 254 -10.44 -2.85 -9.11
N LYS A 255 -9.73 -3.35 -8.09
CA LYS A 255 -9.88 -2.83 -6.72
C LYS A 255 -9.31 -1.42 -6.63
N PHE A 256 -8.15 -1.17 -7.25
CA PHE A 256 -7.50 0.13 -7.23
C PHE A 256 -8.10 1.17 -8.17
N SER A 257 -8.95 0.80 -9.12
CA SER A 257 -9.74 1.78 -9.88
C SER A 257 -10.74 2.55 -8.99
N LYS A 258 -10.93 2.14 -7.73
CA LYS A 258 -11.82 2.75 -6.73
C LYS A 258 -11.06 3.51 -5.63
N LEU A 259 -9.77 3.77 -5.83
CA LEU A 259 -9.01 4.72 -5.00
C LEU A 259 -9.67 6.11 -5.04
N ILE A 260 -9.33 6.97 -4.07
CA ILE A 260 -9.91 8.31 -3.94
C ILE A 260 -9.74 9.09 -5.25
N ASP A 261 -10.84 9.59 -5.80
CA ASP A 261 -10.79 10.50 -6.94
C ASP A 261 -10.25 11.87 -6.49
N MET A 262 -9.07 12.20 -7.00
CA MET A 262 -8.39 13.45 -6.69
C MET A 262 -9.11 14.69 -7.23
N ASP A 263 -10.03 14.57 -8.18
CA ASP A 263 -10.84 15.69 -8.67
C ASP A 263 -12.10 15.96 -7.82
N THR A 264 -12.38 15.14 -6.79
CA THR A 264 -13.50 15.35 -5.86
C THR A 264 -13.47 16.76 -5.25
N ALA A 265 -14.60 17.47 -5.30
CA ALA A 265 -14.70 18.89 -4.92
C ALA A 265 -14.25 19.16 -3.47
N ASN A 266 -14.66 18.32 -2.52
CA ASN A 266 -14.39 18.50 -1.09
C ASN A 266 -13.05 17.88 -0.63
N LEU A 267 -12.17 17.50 -1.56
CA LEU A 267 -10.86 16.93 -1.25
C LEU A 267 -9.75 17.97 -1.38
N TYR A 268 -9.29 18.53 -0.26
CA TYR A 268 -8.26 19.58 -0.20
C TYR A 268 -6.85 19.07 0.13
N SER A 269 -6.63 17.75 0.14
CA SER A 269 -5.33 17.14 0.43
C SER A 269 -5.03 16.00 -0.54
N TYR A 270 -3.87 16.06 -1.19
CA TYR A 270 -3.38 15.04 -2.12
C TYR A 270 -2.29 14.16 -1.52
N GLN A 271 -2.28 14.01 -0.19
CA GLN A 271 -1.24 13.26 0.52
C GLN A 271 -1.33 11.74 0.28
N THR A 272 -2.47 11.23 -0.17
CA THR A 272 -2.66 9.82 -0.54
C THR A 272 -3.95 9.68 -1.34
N ASN A 273 -4.03 8.69 -2.23
CA ASN A 273 -5.28 8.24 -2.86
C ASN A 273 -5.89 7.00 -2.20
N ILE A 274 -5.34 6.54 -1.08
CA ILE A 274 -5.81 5.35 -0.40
C ILE A 274 -6.90 5.76 0.60
N PRO A 275 -8.15 5.25 0.45
CA PRO A 275 -9.24 5.56 1.37
C PRO A 275 -8.91 5.14 2.80
N GLU A 276 -9.35 5.94 3.78
CA GLU A 276 -9.21 5.69 5.22
C GLU A 276 -7.77 5.56 5.77
N LEU A 277 -6.74 5.83 4.96
CA LEU A 277 -5.35 5.78 5.41
C LEU A 277 -5.01 6.90 6.41
N LYS A 278 -5.01 6.57 7.70
CA LYS A 278 -4.64 7.50 8.79
C LYS A 278 -3.13 7.61 8.99
N HIS A 279 -2.44 6.48 9.05
CA HIS A 279 -0.99 6.42 9.25
C HIS A 279 -0.28 6.20 7.92
N ARG A 280 0.61 7.12 7.58
CA ARG A 280 1.22 7.24 6.24
C ARG A 280 2.63 6.67 6.16
N THR A 281 2.95 5.76 7.06
CA THR A 281 4.18 4.97 7.00
C THR A 281 3.94 3.71 6.18
N LEU A 282 5.01 3.00 5.81
CA LEU A 282 4.95 1.95 4.80
C LEU A 282 4.04 0.79 5.22
N PHE A 283 4.21 0.25 6.42
CA PHE A 283 3.53 -0.99 6.79
C PHE A 283 2.04 -0.81 7.11
N PRO A 284 1.58 0.26 7.79
CA PRO A 284 0.16 0.59 7.86
C PRO A 284 -0.46 0.77 6.48
N THR A 285 0.28 1.38 5.54
CA THR A 285 -0.18 1.52 4.15
C THR A 285 -0.40 0.16 3.48
N VAL A 286 0.54 -0.79 3.64
CA VAL A 286 0.38 -2.16 3.11
C VAL A 286 -0.85 -2.86 3.71
N ILE A 287 -1.06 -2.78 5.03
CA ILE A 287 -2.25 -3.34 5.70
C ILE A 287 -3.53 -2.74 5.11
N THR A 288 -3.59 -1.40 4.95
CA THR A 288 -4.75 -0.72 4.36
C THR A 288 -4.96 -1.09 2.89
N LEU A 289 -3.92 -1.34 2.12
CA LEU A 289 -4.05 -1.81 0.74
C LEU A 289 -4.64 -3.21 0.66
N TYR A 290 -4.19 -4.14 1.51
CA TYR A 290 -4.80 -5.48 1.57
C TYR A 290 -6.27 -5.42 1.97
N PHE A 291 -6.62 -4.53 2.92
CA PHE A 291 -8.01 -4.27 3.24
C PHE A 291 -8.80 -3.73 2.04
N ALA A 292 -8.24 -2.76 1.28
CA ALA A 292 -8.88 -2.22 0.08
C ALA A 292 -8.93 -3.19 -1.11
N ILE A 293 -8.15 -4.27 -1.08
CA ILE A 293 -8.23 -5.36 -2.06
C ILE A 293 -9.31 -6.36 -1.66
N GLN A 294 -9.44 -6.64 -0.37
CA GLN A 294 -10.45 -7.53 0.21
C GLN A 294 -11.85 -6.90 0.18
N TYR A 295 -11.94 -5.59 0.41
CA TYR A 295 -13.19 -4.84 0.52
C TYR A 295 -13.27 -3.75 -0.55
N LYS A 296 -14.47 -3.53 -1.08
CA LYS A 296 -14.73 -2.52 -2.10
C LYS A 296 -15.07 -1.19 -1.46
N TYR A 297 -14.26 -0.16 -1.69
CA TYR A 297 -14.66 1.20 -1.32
C TYR A 297 -15.76 1.72 -2.25
N SER A 298 -16.87 2.17 -1.68
CA SER A 298 -17.95 2.85 -2.37
C SER A 298 -17.92 4.34 -2.02
N ALA A 299 -17.42 5.15 -2.95
CA ALA A 299 -17.30 6.60 -2.78
C ALA A 299 -18.66 7.29 -2.58
N VAL A 300 -19.75 6.71 -3.09
CA VAL A 300 -21.11 7.25 -2.98
C VAL A 300 -21.60 7.22 -1.54
N ILE A 301 -21.41 6.11 -0.84
CA ILE A 301 -21.83 5.94 0.56
C ILE A 301 -20.69 6.24 1.56
N GLY A 302 -19.47 6.43 1.06
CA GLY A 302 -18.28 6.69 1.85
C GLY A 302 -17.87 5.52 2.74
N LYS A 303 -18.15 4.27 2.34
CA LYS A 303 -17.92 3.05 3.15
C LYS A 303 -17.37 1.92 2.30
N PHE A 304 -16.75 0.96 2.99
CA PHE A 304 -16.35 -0.32 2.41
C PHE A 304 -17.51 -1.31 2.40
N GLU A 305 -17.63 -2.06 1.31
CA GLU A 305 -18.55 -3.15 1.10
C GLU A 305 -17.76 -4.46 0.98
N GLU A 306 -18.33 -5.56 1.47
CA GLU A 306 -17.75 -6.88 1.28
C GLU A 306 -17.75 -7.22 -0.22
N ASP A 307 -16.59 -7.65 -0.73
CA ASP A 307 -16.38 -7.96 -2.13
C ASP A 307 -15.54 -9.25 -2.20
N THR A 308 -16.21 -10.36 -1.89
CA THR A 308 -15.68 -11.71 -1.81
C THR A 308 -15.35 -12.26 -3.19
N ASP A 309 -14.17 -11.92 -3.70
CA ASP A 309 -13.76 -12.29 -5.06
C ASP A 309 -12.33 -12.85 -5.15
N TRP A 310 -11.82 -13.40 -4.05
CA TRP A 310 -10.45 -13.93 -3.94
C TRP A 310 -10.44 -15.40 -3.51
N ASP A 311 -10.03 -16.26 -4.44
CA ASP A 311 -9.82 -17.68 -4.15
C ASP A 311 -8.50 -17.91 -3.41
N GLU A 312 -8.43 -18.94 -2.57
CA GLU A 312 -7.19 -19.28 -1.84
C GLU A 312 -5.99 -19.54 -2.77
N ILE A 313 -6.25 -20.02 -4.00
CA ILE A 313 -5.22 -20.27 -5.03
C ILE A 313 -4.67 -18.96 -5.59
N GLU A 314 -5.43 -17.86 -5.55
CA GLU A 314 -5.05 -16.56 -6.12
C GLU A 314 -4.22 -15.72 -5.15
N LYS A 315 -4.51 -15.81 -3.84
CA LYS A 315 -3.84 -14.98 -2.82
C LYS A 315 -2.30 -15.05 -2.86
N PRO A 316 -1.64 -16.22 -3.07
CA PRO A 316 -0.19 -16.30 -3.13
C PRO A 316 0.45 -15.54 -4.28
N TYR A 317 -0.29 -15.19 -5.35
CA TYR A 317 0.26 -14.41 -6.45
C TYR A 317 0.56 -12.95 -6.06
N LEU A 318 -0.13 -12.40 -5.05
CA LEU A 318 0.17 -11.10 -4.46
C LEU A 318 1.09 -11.27 -3.25
N HIS A 319 2.38 -11.43 -3.50
CA HIS A 319 3.37 -11.71 -2.45
C HIS A 319 4.45 -10.64 -2.32
N ARG A 320 4.50 -9.65 -3.22
CA ARG A 320 5.55 -8.62 -3.19
C ARG A 320 5.05 -7.26 -3.65
N TRP A 321 5.59 -6.22 -3.02
CA TRP A 321 5.33 -4.82 -3.33
C TRP A 321 6.63 -4.07 -3.62
N HIS A 322 6.67 -3.38 -4.75
CA HIS A 322 7.71 -2.39 -5.05
C HIS A 322 7.30 -1.04 -4.47
N VAL A 323 8.19 -0.45 -3.68
CA VAL A 323 8.02 0.88 -3.10
C VAL A 323 8.96 1.83 -3.82
N ILE A 324 8.41 2.56 -4.78
CA ILE A 324 9.12 3.53 -5.60
C ILE A 324 9.04 4.88 -4.88
N ARG A 325 10.19 5.40 -4.47
CA ARG A 325 10.27 6.64 -3.67
C ARG A 325 10.84 7.78 -4.48
N TYR A 326 10.15 8.92 -4.49
CA TYR A 326 10.64 10.11 -5.18
C TYR A 326 10.10 11.42 -4.62
N ASN A 327 10.82 12.49 -4.93
CA ASN A 327 10.44 13.88 -4.70
C ASN A 327 10.36 14.63 -6.02
N LYS A 328 9.36 15.52 -6.15
CA LYS A 328 9.22 16.41 -7.30
C LYS A 328 9.70 17.81 -6.92
N GLY A 329 10.67 18.33 -7.67
CA GLY A 329 11.12 19.72 -7.62
C GLY A 329 11.31 20.25 -9.03
N GLN A 330 12.47 20.85 -9.30
CA GLN A 330 12.90 21.15 -10.68
C GLN A 330 13.14 19.88 -11.51
N ASN A 331 13.47 18.76 -10.84
CA ASN A 331 13.61 17.42 -11.40
C ASN A 331 12.85 16.41 -10.51
N VAL A 332 12.64 15.20 -11.01
CA VAL A 332 12.24 14.06 -10.18
C VAL A 332 13.51 13.45 -9.57
N ILE A 333 13.58 13.42 -8.24
CA ILE A 333 14.70 12.80 -7.51
C ILE A 333 14.20 11.51 -6.89
N PHE A 334 14.73 10.39 -7.35
CA PHE A 334 14.43 9.08 -6.79
C PHE A 334 15.27 8.81 -5.54
N ASN A 335 14.62 8.23 -4.53
CA ASN A 335 15.28 7.68 -3.34
C ASN A 335 15.41 6.16 -3.51
N VAL A 336 15.90 5.48 -2.45
CA VAL A 336 16.04 4.02 -2.44
C VAL A 336 14.70 3.33 -2.73
N PHE A 337 14.69 2.48 -3.75
CA PHE A 337 13.59 1.57 -4.02
C PHE A 337 13.70 0.42 -3.04
N SER A 338 12.58 0.04 -2.43
CA SER A 338 12.54 -1.13 -1.56
C SER A 338 11.49 -2.10 -2.05
N MET A 339 11.75 -3.38 -1.84
CA MET A 339 10.76 -4.44 -2.01
C MET A 339 10.27 -4.87 -0.63
N VAL A 340 8.97 -5.17 -0.54
CA VAL A 340 8.37 -5.77 0.65
C VAL A 340 7.74 -7.09 0.25
N ASP A 341 8.30 -8.18 0.73
CA ASP A 341 7.68 -9.51 0.63
C ASP A 341 6.60 -9.64 1.70
N VAL A 342 5.38 -9.96 1.28
CA VAL A 342 4.20 -10.04 2.13
C VAL A 342 3.58 -11.42 1.98
N HIS A 343 3.42 -12.12 3.11
CA HIS A 343 2.78 -13.43 3.09
C HIS A 343 1.26 -13.29 2.87
N HIS A 344 0.67 -14.18 2.07
CA HIS A 344 -0.75 -14.14 1.69
C HIS A 344 -1.72 -14.24 2.89
N ARG A 345 -1.24 -14.75 4.05
CA ARG A 345 -1.97 -14.71 5.34
C ARG A 345 -2.49 -13.32 5.71
N LEU A 346 -1.89 -12.25 5.20
CA LEU A 346 -2.36 -10.89 5.45
C LEU A 346 -3.80 -10.67 4.96
N PHE A 347 -4.25 -11.40 3.93
CA PHE A 347 -5.66 -11.41 3.52
C PHE A 347 -6.59 -11.83 4.66
N ASP A 348 -6.20 -12.81 5.49
CA ASP A 348 -7.04 -13.30 6.58
C ASP A 348 -6.97 -12.42 7.83
N LEU A 349 -5.85 -11.71 8.00
CA LEU A 349 -5.65 -10.77 9.10
C LEU A 349 -6.38 -9.44 8.93
N VAL A 350 -6.64 -9.01 7.68
CA VAL A 350 -7.38 -7.77 7.41
C VAL A 350 -8.90 -7.95 7.38
N LYS A 351 -9.38 -9.20 7.39
CA LYS A 351 -10.82 -9.50 7.42
C LYS A 351 -11.47 -8.94 8.68
N GLU A 352 -12.73 -8.53 8.54
CA GLU A 352 -13.60 -8.26 9.67
C GLU A 352 -13.91 -9.54 10.44
N PHE A 353 -13.95 -9.43 11.77
CA PHE A 353 -14.36 -10.52 12.65
C PHE A 353 -15.08 -9.97 13.88
N PRO A 354 -15.92 -10.80 14.53
CA PRO A 354 -16.63 -10.37 15.71
C PRO A 354 -15.70 -10.23 16.93
N TYR A 355 -15.94 -9.25 17.79
CA TYR A 355 -15.16 -8.99 19.00
C TYR A 355 -15.99 -8.35 20.12
N GLY A 356 -15.41 -8.27 21.31
CA GLY A 356 -16.03 -7.66 22.49
C GLY A 356 -16.94 -8.61 23.27
N LYS A 357 -17.64 -8.09 24.29
CA LYS A 357 -18.52 -8.89 25.14
C LYS A 357 -19.61 -9.56 24.28
N ASP A 358 -19.74 -10.87 24.43
CA ASP A 358 -20.69 -11.71 23.69
C ASP A 358 -20.59 -11.60 22.16
N TYR A 359 -19.44 -11.18 21.63
CA TYR A 359 -19.20 -11.03 20.18
C TYR A 359 -20.16 -10.06 19.47
N GLY A 360 -20.74 -9.10 20.21
CA GLY A 360 -21.76 -8.17 19.70
C GLY A 360 -21.25 -7.06 18.77
N ARG A 361 -19.95 -7.01 18.46
CA ARG A 361 -19.35 -6.01 17.56
C ARG A 361 -18.57 -6.69 16.45
N LYS A 362 -18.39 -6.02 15.31
CA LYS A 362 -17.51 -6.45 14.21
C LYS A 362 -16.46 -5.38 13.96
N GLY A 363 -15.23 -5.81 13.68
CA GLY A 363 -14.12 -4.89 13.48
C GLY A 363 -12.97 -5.51 12.69
N ASN A 364 -12.04 -4.66 12.26
CA ASN A 364 -10.83 -5.01 11.52
C ASN A 364 -9.65 -4.09 11.91
N LEU A 365 -8.43 -4.44 11.49
CA LEU A 365 -7.23 -3.66 11.80
C LEU A 365 -7.31 -2.20 11.33
N VAL A 366 -7.85 -1.95 10.14
CA VAL A 366 -7.80 -0.65 9.47
C VAL A 366 -8.80 0.34 10.06
N GLN A 367 -9.96 -0.13 10.51
CA GLN A 367 -11.04 0.72 11.00
C GLN A 367 -11.17 0.69 12.52
N SER A 368 -10.88 -0.44 13.17
CA SER A 368 -11.11 -0.62 14.61
C SER A 368 -9.86 -0.41 15.47
N PHE A 369 -8.67 -0.39 14.86
CA PHE A 369 -7.41 -0.31 15.60
C PHE A 369 -6.46 0.78 15.12
N LEU A 370 -5.91 0.67 13.89
CA LEU A 370 -4.86 1.56 13.40
C LEU A 370 -5.20 3.06 13.59
N PRO A 371 -6.42 3.55 13.33
CA PRO A 371 -6.78 4.96 13.50
C PRO A 371 -6.65 5.49 14.93
N PHE A 372 -6.68 4.59 15.92
CA PHE A 372 -6.69 4.92 17.34
C PHE A 372 -5.31 4.80 17.99
N TRP A 373 -4.27 4.42 17.24
CA TRP A 373 -2.91 4.38 17.73
C TRP A 373 -2.29 5.79 17.70
N TYR A 374 -2.45 6.52 18.79
CA TYR A 374 -1.82 7.82 18.98
C TYR A 374 -0.53 7.65 19.80
N SER A 375 0.63 7.75 19.15
CA SER A 375 1.95 7.85 19.80
C SER A 375 2.72 9.04 19.22
N GLY A 376 3.57 9.64 20.04
CA GLY A 376 4.50 10.68 19.60
C GLY A 376 5.53 10.16 18.59
N ASP A 377 5.92 8.88 18.68
CA ASP A 377 6.83 8.24 17.73
C ASP A 377 6.04 7.49 16.64
N LYS A 378 5.95 8.11 15.46
CA LYS A 378 5.33 7.49 14.28
C LYS A 378 6.03 6.20 13.82
N ARG A 379 7.28 5.97 14.23
CA ARG A 379 7.98 4.71 13.92
C ARG A 379 7.41 3.55 14.72
N ASN A 380 6.85 3.80 15.90
CA ASN A 380 6.34 2.74 16.75
C ASN A 380 5.15 2.00 16.10
N ILE A 381 4.21 2.73 15.48
CA ILE A 381 3.13 2.08 14.72
C ILE A 381 3.63 1.38 13.46
N ASP A 382 4.67 1.91 12.83
CA ASP A 382 5.26 1.28 11.64
C ASP A 382 5.94 -0.04 11.98
N PHE A 383 6.66 -0.12 13.12
CA PHE A 383 7.23 -1.37 13.63
C PHE A 383 6.16 -2.38 14.05
N PHE A 384 5.09 -1.94 14.71
CA PHE A 384 3.95 -2.79 15.03
C PHE A 384 3.35 -3.40 13.75
N ALA A 385 3.04 -2.55 12.77
CA ALA A 385 2.49 -2.98 11.49
C ALA A 385 3.49 -3.84 10.69
N GLN A 386 4.79 -3.54 10.76
CA GLN A 386 5.85 -4.37 10.17
C GLN A 386 5.86 -5.76 10.78
N GLY A 387 5.71 -5.88 12.10
CA GLY A 387 5.56 -7.15 12.80
C GLY A 387 4.40 -7.96 12.26
N ILE A 388 3.24 -7.33 12.07
CA ILE A 388 2.05 -7.96 11.50
C ILE A 388 2.26 -8.36 10.03
N VAL A 389 2.86 -7.51 9.19
CA VAL A 389 3.02 -7.80 7.76
C VAL A 389 4.06 -8.90 7.53
N LEU A 390 5.20 -8.83 8.23
CA LEU A 390 6.36 -9.71 8.03
C LEU A 390 6.41 -10.93 8.97
N GLN A 391 5.36 -11.15 9.77
CA GLN A 391 5.28 -12.24 10.77
C GLN A 391 6.38 -12.16 11.85
N ARG A 392 6.78 -10.94 12.21
CA ARG A 392 7.81 -10.68 13.22
C ARG A 392 7.16 -10.25 14.53
N TRP A 393 6.57 -11.21 15.25
CA TRP A 393 5.83 -10.97 16.49
C TRP A 393 6.64 -10.30 17.59
N ARG A 394 7.96 -10.46 17.59
CA ARG A 394 8.87 -9.67 18.41
C ARG A 394 8.69 -8.16 18.24
N LEU A 395 8.53 -7.67 17.00
CA LEU A 395 8.29 -6.24 16.75
C LEU A 395 6.92 -5.82 17.29
N VAL A 396 5.90 -6.69 17.19
CA VAL A 396 4.58 -6.42 17.78
C VAL A 396 4.68 -6.28 19.30
N ALA A 397 5.40 -7.20 19.95
CA ALA A 397 5.65 -7.19 21.39
C ALA A 397 6.42 -5.95 21.83
N GLU A 398 7.56 -5.66 21.19
CA GLU A 398 8.40 -4.49 21.49
C GLU A 398 7.63 -3.18 21.27
N SER A 399 6.85 -3.08 20.20
CA SER A 399 6.03 -1.88 19.93
C SER A 399 4.91 -1.67 20.92
N LEU A 400 4.20 -2.73 21.33
CA LEU A 400 3.16 -2.64 22.35
C LEU A 400 3.74 -2.31 23.72
N PHE A 401 4.88 -2.91 24.08
CA PHE A 401 5.58 -2.58 25.32
C PHE A 401 6.03 -1.12 25.31
N GLN A 402 6.62 -0.64 24.22
CA GLN A 402 7.01 0.75 24.07
C GLN A 402 5.82 1.70 24.17
N TYR A 403 4.71 1.35 23.52
CA TYR A 403 3.47 2.14 23.55
C TYR A 403 2.92 2.26 24.97
N TYR A 404 2.89 1.15 25.70
CA TYR A 404 2.53 1.12 27.13
C TYR A 404 3.50 1.95 27.99
N ARG A 405 4.82 1.79 27.79
CA ARG A 405 5.86 2.50 28.54
C ARG A 405 5.79 4.03 28.39
N GLU A 406 5.34 4.51 27.23
CA GLU A 406 5.14 5.94 26.95
C GLU A 406 3.88 6.54 27.63
N GLY A 407 3.09 5.73 28.35
CA GLY A 407 1.83 6.18 28.95
C GLY A 407 0.74 6.47 27.92
N ALA A 408 0.85 5.89 26.72
CA ALA A 408 -0.09 6.11 25.64
C ALA A 408 -1.45 5.45 25.93
N LYS A 409 -2.52 5.99 25.34
CA LYS A 409 -3.90 5.62 25.69
C LYS A 409 -4.64 5.09 24.47
N LEU A 410 -5.03 3.82 24.51
CA LEU A 410 -6.01 3.23 23.60
C LEU A 410 -7.42 3.31 24.20
N THR A 411 -8.43 3.36 23.35
CA THR A 411 -9.82 3.21 23.80
C THR A 411 -10.09 1.78 24.26
N PHE A 412 -11.03 1.57 25.19
CA PHE A 412 -11.44 0.21 25.60
C PHE A 412 -11.85 -0.67 24.41
N ASN A 413 -12.49 -0.06 23.41
CA ASN A 413 -12.93 -0.75 22.21
C ASN A 413 -11.73 -1.23 21.38
N SER A 414 -10.72 -0.38 21.19
CA SER A 414 -9.49 -0.72 20.46
C SER A 414 -8.66 -1.77 21.19
N ILE A 415 -8.59 -1.71 22.52
CA ILE A 415 -7.90 -2.74 23.34
C ILE A 415 -8.62 -4.09 23.20
N SER A 416 -9.95 -4.10 23.32
CA SER A 416 -10.74 -5.33 23.22
C SER A 416 -10.68 -5.94 21.82
N PHE A 417 -10.70 -5.10 20.77
CA PHE A 417 -10.47 -5.56 19.41
C PHE A 417 -9.06 -6.15 19.25
N LEU A 418 -8.03 -5.45 19.73
CA LEU A 418 -6.65 -5.90 19.53
C LEU A 418 -6.38 -7.22 20.24
N GLU A 419 -6.94 -7.44 21.43
CA GLU A 419 -6.81 -8.72 22.12
C GLU A 419 -7.36 -9.89 21.28
N GLU A 420 -8.58 -9.76 20.76
CA GLU A 420 -9.19 -10.77 19.87
C GLU A 420 -8.43 -10.93 18.55
N PHE A 421 -7.94 -9.81 17.99
CA PHE A 421 -7.07 -9.83 16.81
C PHE A 421 -5.82 -10.69 17.04
N ILE A 422 -5.12 -10.47 18.14
CA ILE A 422 -3.88 -11.18 18.47
C ILE A 422 -4.15 -12.67 18.67
N ILE A 423 -5.26 -13.03 19.35
CA ILE A 423 -5.67 -14.43 19.54
C ILE A 423 -5.87 -15.11 18.18
N LYS A 424 -6.67 -14.49 17.29
CA LYS A 424 -6.90 -15.00 15.94
C LYS A 424 -5.61 -15.12 15.14
N ALA A 425 -4.78 -14.07 15.17
CA ALA A 425 -3.55 -14.03 14.39
C ALA A 425 -2.53 -15.09 14.83
N LEU A 426 -2.29 -15.22 16.13
CA LEU A 426 -1.34 -16.20 16.68
C LEU A 426 -1.86 -17.65 16.63
N GLY A 427 -3.16 -17.83 16.92
CA GLY A 427 -3.75 -19.16 17.13
C GLY A 427 -4.38 -19.80 15.90
N GLU A 428 -4.98 -19.00 15.01
CA GLU A 428 -5.72 -19.51 13.84
C GLU A 428 -4.93 -19.33 12.54
N VAL A 429 -4.36 -18.14 12.34
CA VAL A 429 -3.70 -17.76 11.08
C VAL A 429 -2.25 -18.22 11.04
N ASP A 430 -1.45 -17.84 12.05
CA ASP A 430 -0.02 -18.16 12.08
C ASP A 430 0.29 -19.47 12.81
N GLN A 431 -0.63 -19.94 13.66
CA GLN A 431 -0.55 -21.21 14.41
C GLN A 431 0.80 -21.39 15.15
N LEU A 432 1.28 -20.34 15.81
CA LEU A 432 2.61 -20.32 16.43
C LEU A 432 2.70 -21.12 17.72
N LEU A 433 1.58 -21.34 18.39
CA LEU A 433 1.45 -22.04 19.66
C LEU A 433 0.21 -22.93 19.63
N SER A 434 0.22 -24.01 20.41
CA SER A 434 -1.00 -24.80 20.63
C SER A 434 -2.08 -23.93 21.30
N LYS A 435 -3.35 -24.23 21.04
CA LYS A 435 -4.49 -23.47 21.62
C LYS A 435 -4.43 -23.44 23.15
N GLU A 436 -4.07 -24.57 23.76
CA GLU A 436 -3.93 -24.71 25.22
C GLU A 436 -2.81 -23.80 25.77
N LEU A 437 -1.62 -23.84 25.15
CA LEU A 437 -0.48 -23.03 25.59
C LEU A 437 -0.73 -21.53 25.38
N LEU A 438 -1.38 -21.15 24.28
CA LEU A 438 -1.77 -19.77 24.02
C LEU A 438 -2.74 -19.25 25.09
N GLU A 439 -3.72 -20.07 25.48
CA GLU A 439 -4.69 -19.72 26.53
C GLU A 439 -4.00 -19.53 27.89
N ASP A 440 -3.08 -20.42 28.24
CA ASP A 440 -2.31 -20.34 29.49
C ASP A 440 -1.44 -19.08 29.54
N ILE A 441 -0.70 -18.79 28.46
CA ILE A 441 0.11 -17.57 28.36
C ILE A 441 -0.77 -16.33 28.48
N LYS A 442 -1.93 -16.32 27.81
CA LYS A 442 -2.88 -15.19 27.87
C LYS A 442 -3.37 -14.95 29.30
N ILE A 443 -3.75 -15.99 30.03
CA ILE A 443 -4.23 -15.88 31.42
C ILE A 443 -3.09 -15.37 32.33
N ILE A 444 -1.90 -15.96 32.22
CA ILE A 444 -0.75 -15.54 33.02
C ILE A 444 -0.39 -14.08 32.74
N ALA A 445 -0.31 -13.70 31.47
CA ALA A 445 0.01 -12.35 31.05
C ALA A 445 -1.06 -11.33 31.45
N ARG A 446 -2.36 -11.69 31.38
CA ARG A 446 -3.46 -10.86 31.90
C ARG A 446 -3.25 -10.55 33.38
N SER A 447 -2.95 -11.56 34.18
CA SER A 447 -2.69 -11.37 35.60
C SER A 447 -1.46 -10.48 35.83
N ILE A 448 -0.35 -10.70 35.09
CA ILE A 448 0.84 -9.82 35.17
C ILE A 448 0.47 -8.37 34.87
N GLY A 449 -0.23 -8.12 33.76
CA GLY A 449 -0.61 -6.79 33.32
C GLY A 449 -1.58 -6.07 34.26
N CYS A 450 -2.47 -6.80 34.94
CA CYS A 450 -3.39 -6.22 35.93
C CYS A 450 -2.68 -5.88 37.24
N ILE A 451 -1.85 -6.80 37.76
CA ILE A 451 -1.21 -6.66 39.08
C ILE A 451 -0.04 -5.68 39.03
N PHE A 452 0.79 -5.76 37.99
CA PHE A 452 2.03 -5.00 37.87
C PHE A 452 1.96 -3.91 36.82
N GLN A 453 0.77 -3.33 36.59
CA GLN A 453 0.52 -2.33 35.55
C GLN A 453 1.43 -1.08 35.64
N ASP A 454 2.06 -0.84 36.79
CA ASP A 454 2.94 0.31 37.03
C ASP A 454 4.44 -0.11 37.16
N ASP A 455 4.77 -1.42 37.11
CA ASP A 455 6.14 -1.95 37.27
C ASP A 455 6.84 -2.09 35.90
N ILE A 456 7.29 -0.97 35.34
CA ILE A 456 8.05 -0.94 34.08
C ILE A 456 9.33 -1.79 34.15
N GLY A 457 9.94 -1.93 35.34
CA GLY A 457 11.14 -2.75 35.53
C GLY A 457 10.86 -4.23 35.28
N LEU A 458 9.74 -4.75 35.78
CA LEU A 458 9.30 -6.12 35.54
C LEU A 458 9.06 -6.40 34.05
N PHE A 459 8.34 -5.51 33.36
CA PHE A 459 8.12 -5.63 31.92
C PHE A 459 9.43 -5.58 31.12
N THR A 460 10.35 -4.69 31.52
CA THR A 460 11.68 -4.60 30.92
C THR A 460 12.46 -5.90 31.09
N ASN A 461 12.42 -6.51 32.28
CA ASN A 461 13.08 -7.80 32.55
C ASN A 461 12.48 -8.95 31.73
N LEU A 462 11.14 -8.98 31.59
CA LEU A 462 10.47 -9.96 30.73
C LEU A 462 10.87 -9.78 29.27
N ASN A 463 10.88 -8.55 28.76
CA ASN A 463 11.20 -8.24 27.37
C ASN A 463 12.66 -8.59 27.03
N ASN A 464 13.58 -8.35 27.98
CA ASN A 464 15.02 -8.57 27.83
C ASN A 464 15.47 -10.00 28.18
N ALA A 465 14.54 -10.92 28.50
CA ALA A 465 14.89 -12.33 28.65
C ALA A 465 15.44 -12.86 27.32
N HIS A 466 16.70 -13.32 27.34
CA HIS A 466 17.46 -13.70 26.15
C HIS A 466 17.46 -15.23 25.89
N ASN A 467 17.04 -16.03 26.86
CA ASN A 467 16.90 -17.49 26.75
C ASN A 467 15.81 -18.01 27.69
N LYS A 468 15.52 -19.32 27.59
CA LYS A 468 14.49 -19.98 28.40
C LYS A 468 14.72 -19.89 29.91
N ASP A 469 15.97 -19.98 30.36
CA ASP A 469 16.29 -19.99 31.80
C ASP A 469 16.14 -18.59 32.42
N ALA A 470 16.55 -17.55 31.68
CA ALA A 470 16.31 -16.16 32.05
C ALA A 470 14.79 -15.88 32.12
N LEU A 471 14.02 -16.34 31.14
CA LEU A 471 12.56 -16.17 31.16
C LEU A 471 11.93 -16.91 32.35
N ARG A 472 12.31 -18.17 32.58
CA ARG A 472 11.83 -18.97 33.72
C ARG A 472 12.13 -18.26 35.04
N LYS A 473 13.34 -17.73 35.22
CA LYS A 473 13.72 -16.96 36.41
C LYS A 473 12.84 -15.73 36.62
N VAL A 474 12.61 -14.93 35.57
CA VAL A 474 11.76 -13.73 35.67
C VAL A 474 10.31 -14.11 35.96
N LEU A 475 9.77 -15.15 35.31
CA LEU A 475 8.43 -15.66 35.58
C LEU A 475 8.28 -16.17 37.02
N SER A 476 9.22 -16.97 37.53
CA SER A 476 9.20 -17.43 38.92
C SER A 476 9.21 -16.28 39.92
N GLN A 477 10.05 -15.26 39.69
CA GLN A 477 10.08 -14.05 40.53
C GLN A 477 8.77 -13.26 40.46
N THR A 478 8.19 -13.15 39.26
CA THR A 478 6.92 -12.47 39.02
C THR A 478 5.77 -13.17 39.75
N LEU A 479 5.65 -14.49 39.57
CA LEU A 479 4.61 -15.30 40.21
C LEU A 479 4.74 -15.31 41.73
N PHE A 480 5.97 -15.39 42.26
CA PHE A 480 6.21 -15.26 43.70
C PHE A 480 5.72 -13.91 44.25
N LYS A 481 6.03 -12.80 43.55
CA LYS A 481 5.52 -11.47 43.90
C LYS A 481 3.98 -11.43 43.87
N MET A 482 3.34 -12.04 42.87
CA MET A 482 1.87 -12.08 42.75
C MET A 482 1.24 -12.81 43.93
N ASN A 483 1.76 -14.00 44.27
CA ASN A 483 1.30 -14.79 45.42
C ASN A 483 1.45 -14.00 46.72
N ARG A 484 2.57 -13.28 46.90
CA ARG A 484 2.78 -12.44 48.09
C ARG A 484 1.76 -11.29 48.17
N ILE A 485 1.47 -10.63 47.07
CA ILE A 485 0.46 -9.55 47.02
C ILE A 485 -0.93 -10.12 47.34
N GLN A 486 -1.30 -11.26 46.76
CA GLN A 486 -2.58 -11.92 47.00
C GLN A 486 -2.76 -12.32 48.48
N GLN A 487 -1.70 -12.83 49.12
CA GLN A 487 -1.72 -13.17 50.55
C GLN A 487 -1.86 -11.93 51.45
N THR A 488 -1.31 -10.79 51.01
CA THR A 488 -1.28 -9.54 51.79
C THR A 488 -2.56 -8.70 51.63
N HIS A 489 -3.19 -8.72 50.45
CA HIS A 489 -4.33 -7.87 50.08
C HIS A 489 -5.62 -8.67 49.80
N LYS A 490 -5.88 -9.74 50.56
CA LYS A 490 -6.99 -10.70 50.33
C LYS A 490 -8.39 -10.08 50.14
N GLN A 491 -8.63 -8.84 50.56
CA GLN A 491 -9.94 -8.18 50.54
C GLN A 491 -10.05 -6.98 49.59
N GLU A 492 -8.95 -6.39 49.10
CA GLU A 492 -8.98 -5.09 48.38
C GLU A 492 -8.86 -5.21 46.86
N LEU A 493 -8.39 -6.34 46.36
CA LEU A 493 -8.13 -6.50 44.94
C LEU A 493 -8.74 -7.83 44.48
N ASN A 494 -9.64 -7.79 43.48
CA ASN A 494 -10.10 -8.96 42.72
C ASN A 494 -8.93 -9.50 41.85
N LEU A 495 -7.83 -9.92 42.50
CA LEU A 495 -6.61 -10.41 41.86
C LEU A 495 -6.84 -11.85 41.45
N HIS A 496 -6.99 -12.06 40.15
CA HIS A 496 -6.96 -13.40 39.59
C HIS A 496 -5.50 -13.83 39.42
N VAL A 497 -4.98 -14.61 40.36
CA VAL A 497 -3.68 -15.28 40.22
C VAL A 497 -3.88 -16.58 39.42
N PRO A 498 -3.05 -16.87 38.41
CA PRO A 498 -3.19 -18.09 37.61
C PRO A 498 -3.05 -19.36 38.45
N GLU A 499 -3.82 -20.39 38.09
CA GLU A 499 -3.73 -21.72 38.71
C GLU A 499 -2.37 -22.38 38.44
N GLU A 500 -1.90 -23.19 39.39
CA GLU A 500 -0.60 -23.88 39.34
C GLU A 500 -0.46 -24.73 38.07
N ALA A 501 -1.50 -25.49 37.69
CA ALA A 501 -1.49 -26.33 36.50
C ALA A 501 -1.18 -25.55 35.20
N ARG A 502 -1.65 -24.30 35.08
CA ARG A 502 -1.39 -23.45 33.90
C ARG A 502 0.05 -22.96 33.88
N VAL A 503 0.59 -22.62 35.05
CA VAL A 503 1.98 -22.21 35.21
C VAL A 503 2.91 -23.38 34.90
N GLU A 504 2.62 -24.57 35.43
CA GLU A 504 3.37 -25.78 35.14
C GLU A 504 3.35 -26.10 33.64
N ASN A 505 2.17 -26.04 33.00
CA ASN A 505 2.06 -26.27 31.57
C ASN A 505 2.94 -25.32 30.76
N LEU A 506 2.92 -24.01 31.08
CA LEU A 506 3.80 -23.03 30.45
C LEU A 506 5.29 -23.36 30.66
N LEU A 507 5.70 -23.64 31.89
CA LEU A 507 7.10 -23.89 32.23
C LEU A 507 7.64 -25.21 31.66
N ASN A 508 6.78 -26.22 31.51
CA ASN A 508 7.09 -27.52 30.91
C ASN A 508 7.21 -27.43 29.39
N ASN A 509 6.39 -26.59 28.75
CA ASN A 509 6.46 -26.37 27.31
C ASN A 509 7.59 -25.40 26.90
N LEU A 510 8.11 -24.59 27.82
CA LEU A 510 9.18 -23.64 27.54
C LEU A 510 10.51 -24.32 27.19
N ASN A 511 10.96 -24.15 25.95
CA ASN A 511 12.21 -24.72 25.43
C ASN A 511 12.94 -23.73 24.49
N ASP A 512 14.11 -24.11 23.98
CA ASP A 512 14.94 -23.21 23.16
C ASP A 512 14.33 -22.89 21.79
N THR A 513 13.39 -23.71 21.28
CA THR A 513 12.78 -23.48 19.97
C THR A 513 11.57 -22.56 20.05
N ASN A 514 10.83 -22.55 21.16
CA ASN A 514 9.61 -21.74 21.33
C ASN A 514 9.75 -20.58 22.32
N PHE A 515 10.88 -20.42 23.03
CA PHE A 515 11.03 -19.39 24.05
C PHE A 515 10.70 -17.98 23.54
N ALA A 516 11.15 -17.64 22.32
CA ALA A 516 10.96 -16.31 21.75
C ALA A 516 9.47 -16.04 21.53
N VAL A 517 8.75 -17.00 20.94
CA VAL A 517 7.31 -16.91 20.69
C VAL A 517 6.54 -16.80 22.02
N ILE A 518 6.89 -17.61 23.02
CA ILE A 518 6.26 -17.57 24.34
C ILE A 518 6.49 -16.21 25.00
N LYS A 519 7.75 -15.73 25.02
CA LYS A 519 8.12 -14.43 25.59
C LYS A 519 7.36 -13.28 24.92
N ASP A 520 7.38 -13.23 23.59
CA ASP A 520 6.75 -12.16 22.83
C ASP A 520 5.23 -12.18 23.02
N THR A 521 4.60 -13.36 23.04
CA THR A 521 3.16 -13.53 23.32
C THR A 521 2.81 -13.05 24.73
N LEU A 522 3.64 -13.39 25.73
CA LEU A 522 3.46 -12.96 27.11
C LEU A 522 3.55 -11.43 27.24
N ILE A 523 4.55 -10.80 26.59
CA ILE A 523 4.69 -9.34 26.56
C ILE A 523 3.48 -8.67 25.90
N ILE A 524 3.02 -9.18 24.75
CA ILE A 524 1.86 -8.62 24.03
C ILE A 524 0.64 -8.56 24.96
N PHE A 525 0.26 -9.69 25.56
CA PHE A 525 -0.93 -9.73 26.42
C PHE A 525 -0.73 -8.99 27.74
N ALA A 526 0.47 -9.00 28.32
CA ALA A 526 0.74 -8.26 29.55
C ALA A 526 0.64 -6.75 29.31
N SER A 527 1.22 -6.23 28.22
CA SER A 527 1.16 -4.81 27.89
C SER A 527 -0.26 -4.36 27.55
N LEU A 528 -1.03 -5.20 26.85
CA LEU A 528 -2.45 -4.93 26.58
C LEU A 528 -3.29 -4.82 27.86
N ASN A 529 -3.05 -5.69 28.84
CA ASN A 529 -3.80 -5.67 30.09
C ASN A 529 -3.32 -4.56 31.05
N ALA A 530 -2.06 -4.17 30.99
CA ALA A 530 -1.58 -2.98 31.68
C ALA A 530 -2.25 -1.71 31.13
N LEU A 531 -2.33 -1.56 29.80
CA LEU A 531 -3.06 -0.47 29.14
C LEU A 531 -4.55 -0.46 29.52
N ARG A 532 -5.19 -1.64 29.56
CA ARG A 532 -6.60 -1.77 29.99
C ARG A 532 -6.79 -1.31 31.43
N SER A 533 -5.90 -1.71 32.33
CA SER A 533 -6.00 -1.42 33.77
C SER A 533 -5.75 0.06 34.04
N ALA A 534 -4.75 0.66 33.38
CA ALA A 534 -4.52 2.10 33.43
C ALA A 534 -5.77 2.88 32.96
N LYS A 535 -6.43 2.42 31.89
CA LYS A 535 -7.65 3.06 31.40
C LYS A 535 -8.84 2.95 32.35
N LYS A 536 -8.97 1.86 33.11
CA LYS A 536 -10.02 1.72 34.14
C LYS A 536 -9.84 2.75 35.25
N LYS A 537 -8.61 2.88 35.78
CA LYS A 537 -8.26 3.88 36.79
C LYS A 537 -8.61 5.31 36.34
N GLU A 538 -8.49 5.63 35.05
CA GLU A 538 -8.84 6.96 34.52
C GLU A 538 -10.34 7.23 34.40
N VAL A 539 -11.18 6.20 34.31
CA VAL A 539 -12.64 6.37 34.22
C VAL A 539 -13.27 6.42 35.61
N GLU A 540 -12.59 5.82 36.60
CA GLU A 540 -13.02 5.78 38.00
C GLU A 540 -12.60 7.04 38.80
N ASN A 541 -11.62 7.80 38.29
CA ASN A 541 -11.20 9.12 38.79
C ASN A 541 -11.78 10.23 37.93
#